data_AF-A0A7K9TNQ8-F1
#
_entry.id   AF-A0A7K9TNQ8-F1
#
_cell.length_a   1.000
_cell.length_b   1.000
_cell.length_c   1.000
_cell.angle_alpha   90.00
_cell.angle_beta   90.00
_cell.angle_gamma   90.00
#
_symmetry.space_group_name_H-M   'P 1'
#
loop_
_entity.id
_entity.type
_entity.pdbx_description
1 polymer ?
#
loop_
_entity_poly.entity_id
_entity_poly.type
_entity_poly.pdbx_seq_one_letter_code
_entity_poly.pdbx_strand_id
1 'polypeptide(L)'
;EVGDGEAWAVGVAKESVRRKGRISVNPAAGIWAVGQCGSQYQALTSPTVPISLVASPKVIGIYLDYEARRVAFFDSKEEVPIF
;
A
#
# COMPACT_ATOMS: atom_id res chain seq x y z
N GLU A 1 -9.02 0.68 -8.43
CA GLU A 1 -9.77 1.83 -7.94
C GLU A 1 -10.21 1.55 -6.51
N VAL A 2 -10.02 2.50 -5.59
CA VAL A 2 -10.41 2.37 -4.17
C VAL A 2 -11.70 3.14 -3.85
N GLY A 3 -12.12 4.04 -4.76
CA GLY A 3 -13.41 4.74 -4.69
C GLY A 3 -13.56 5.59 -3.42
N ASP A 4 -14.74 5.54 -2.81
CA ASP A 4 -15.06 6.18 -1.52
C ASP A 4 -14.94 5.20 -0.33
N GLY A 5 -14.25 4.08 -0.52
CA GLY A 5 -14.07 3.10 0.55
C GLY A 5 -13.20 3.65 1.69
N GLU A 6 -13.63 3.45 2.93
CA GLU A 6 -12.89 3.89 4.14
C GLU A 6 -12.02 2.76 4.75
N ALA A 7 -12.05 1.56 4.18
CA ALA A 7 -11.26 0.43 4.63
C ALA A 7 -10.75 -0.39 3.43
N TRP A 8 -9.48 -0.21 3.07
CA TRP A 8 -8.86 -0.90 1.95
C TRP A 8 -7.35 -1.05 2.14
N ALA A 9 -6.76 -2.01 1.46
CA ALA A 9 -5.31 -2.16 1.34
C ALA A 9 -4.97 -2.67 -0.07
N VAL A 10 -3.93 -2.11 -0.68
CA VAL A 10 -3.47 -2.49 -2.02
C VAL A 10 -1.95 -2.50 -2.06
N GLY A 11 -1.37 -3.41 -2.84
CA GLY A 11 0.07 -3.61 -2.84
C GLY A 11 0.52 -4.81 -3.64
N VAL A 12 1.78 -5.18 -3.42
CA VAL A 12 2.43 -6.35 -4.01
C VAL A 12 2.82 -7.35 -2.93
N ALA A 13 2.76 -8.63 -3.28
CA ALA A 13 3.20 -9.71 -2.43
C ALA A 13 4.17 -10.60 -3.20
N LYS A 14 5.19 -11.14 -2.53
CA LYS A 14 5.99 -12.22 -3.12
C LYS A 14 5.09 -13.41 -3.42
N GLU A 15 5.39 -14.13 -4.50
CA GLU A 15 4.65 -15.35 -4.86
C GLU A 15 4.62 -16.39 -3.73
N SER A 16 5.75 -16.49 -3.00
CA SER A 16 5.96 -17.43 -1.91
C SER A 16 5.21 -17.12 -0.62
N VAL A 17 4.46 -16.00 -0.55
CA VAL A 17 3.70 -15.63 0.64
C VAL A 17 2.62 -16.68 0.94
N ARG A 18 2.53 -17.09 2.20
CA ARG A 18 1.48 -17.99 2.68
C ARG A 18 0.10 -17.36 2.47
N ARG A 19 -0.85 -18.11 1.88
CA ARG A 19 -2.21 -17.62 1.54
C ARG A 19 -3.34 -18.11 2.45
N LYS A 20 -3.03 -18.92 3.47
CA LYS A 20 -4.03 -19.51 4.39
C LYS A 20 -3.77 -19.08 5.82
N GLY A 21 -4.84 -18.81 6.57
CA GLY A 21 -4.77 -18.40 7.98
C GLY A 21 -4.42 -16.92 8.15
N ARG A 22 -4.07 -16.52 9.37
CA ARG A 22 -3.69 -15.13 9.66
C ARG A 22 -2.34 -14.82 9.03
N ILE A 23 -2.32 -13.80 8.18
CA ILE A 23 -1.12 -13.28 7.52
C ILE A 23 -0.76 -11.92 8.10
N SER A 24 0.53 -11.65 8.22
CA SER A 24 1.01 -10.31 8.55
C SER A 24 1.23 -9.56 7.25
N VAL A 25 0.68 -8.34 7.16
CA VAL A 25 0.86 -7.47 5.99
C VAL A 25 1.98 -6.49 6.33
N ASN A 26 3.22 -6.90 6.03
CA ASN A 26 4.41 -6.06 6.15
C ASN A 26 5.57 -6.58 5.30
N PRO A 27 6.61 -5.74 5.06
CA PRO A 27 7.74 -6.14 4.22
C PRO A 27 8.49 -7.38 4.71
N ALA A 28 8.58 -7.62 6.02
CA ALA A 28 9.24 -8.81 6.57
C ALA A 28 8.49 -10.11 6.22
N ALA A 29 7.16 -10.04 6.07
CA ALA A 29 6.34 -11.13 5.55
C ALA A 29 6.33 -11.21 4.00
N GLY A 30 7.04 -10.33 3.30
CA GLY A 30 7.10 -10.29 1.85
C GLY A 30 5.90 -9.62 1.19
N ILE A 31 5.22 -8.71 1.90
CA ILE A 31 4.09 -7.94 1.39
C ILE A 31 4.38 -6.44 1.56
N TRP A 32 4.25 -5.67 0.49
CA TRP A 32 4.37 -4.21 0.50
C TRP A 32 3.04 -3.64 0.09
N ALA A 33 2.41 -2.86 0.98
CA ALA A 33 1.09 -2.32 0.74
C ALA A 33 0.90 -0.98 1.45
N VAL A 34 0.02 -0.18 0.88
CA VAL A 34 -0.58 0.99 1.54
C VAL A 34 -2.07 0.72 1.71
N GLY A 35 -2.68 1.37 2.67
CA GLY A 35 -4.09 1.21 2.93
C GLY A 35 -4.70 2.38 3.67
N GLN A 36 -6.02 2.36 3.72
CA GLN A 36 -6.83 3.25 4.54
C GLN A 36 -7.59 2.42 5.58
N CYS A 37 -7.63 2.91 6.81
CA CYS A 37 -8.46 2.37 7.88
C CYS A 37 -9.21 3.53 8.55
N GLY A 38 -10.52 3.62 8.32
CA GLY A 38 -11.30 4.80 8.67
C GLY A 38 -10.78 6.03 7.95
N SER A 39 -10.38 7.05 8.70
CA SER A 39 -9.80 8.29 8.16
C SER A 39 -8.28 8.27 7.99
N GLN A 40 -7.60 7.19 8.40
CA GLN A 40 -6.14 7.14 8.41
C GLN A 40 -5.58 6.37 7.21
N TYR A 41 -4.75 7.04 6.42
CA TYR A 41 -3.87 6.41 5.44
C TYR A 41 -2.58 5.94 6.09
N GLN A 42 -2.08 4.77 5.69
CA GLN A 42 -0.87 4.20 6.26
C GLN A 42 -0.13 3.29 5.29
N ALA A 43 1.19 3.30 5.38
CA ALA A 43 2.03 2.24 4.85
C ALA A 43 2.00 1.07 5.84
N LEU A 44 1.69 -0.13 5.33
CA LEU A 44 1.58 -1.36 6.10
C LEU A 44 2.98 -1.94 6.33
N THR A 45 3.79 -1.21 7.08
CA THR A 45 5.10 -1.60 7.59
C THR A 45 4.99 -2.12 9.02
N SER A 46 6.11 -2.52 9.64
CA SER A 46 6.13 -2.92 11.05
C SER A 46 7.24 -2.13 11.76
N PRO A 47 6.92 -1.09 12.55
CA PRO A 47 5.56 -0.56 12.84
C PRO A 47 4.92 0.09 11.60
N THR A 48 3.60 0.29 11.61
CA THR A 48 2.90 1.01 10.54
C THR A 48 3.33 2.48 10.52
N VAL A 49 3.38 3.06 9.32
CA VAL A 49 3.76 4.47 9.11
C VAL A 49 2.53 5.24 8.62
N PRO A 50 2.00 6.22 9.38
CA PRO A 50 0.92 7.09 8.92
C PRO A 50 1.34 7.90 7.69
N ILE A 51 0.41 8.10 6.76
CA ILE A 51 0.61 8.90 5.55
C ILE A 51 -0.34 10.09 5.60
N SER A 52 0.20 11.30 5.38
CA SER A 52 -0.57 12.53 5.26
C SER A 52 -0.81 12.84 3.79
N LEU A 53 -2.06 12.78 3.35
CA LEU A 53 -2.46 13.13 1.99
C LEU A 53 -3.34 14.38 2.02
N VAL A 54 -3.13 15.27 1.05
CA VAL A 54 -3.90 16.52 0.91
C VAL A 54 -5.32 16.23 0.38
N ALA A 55 -5.46 15.19 -0.44
CA ALA A 55 -6.71 14.74 -1.02
C ALA A 55 -6.82 13.21 -0.92
N SER A 56 -8.06 12.70 -0.93
CA SER A 56 -8.33 11.26 -0.90
C SER A 56 -8.07 10.64 -2.28
N PRO A 57 -7.08 9.74 -2.41
CA PRO A 57 -6.76 9.14 -3.70
C PRO A 57 -7.84 8.15 -4.12
N LYS A 58 -8.33 8.26 -5.36
CA LYS A 58 -9.35 7.34 -5.90
C LYS A 58 -8.74 6.16 -6.66
N VAL A 59 -7.56 6.36 -7.23
CA VAL A 59 -6.84 5.36 -8.00
C VAL A 59 -5.39 5.38 -7.55
N ILE A 60 -4.92 4.24 -7.06
CA ILE A 60 -3.56 4.06 -6.60
C ILE A 60 -2.75 3.43 -7.73
N GLY A 61 -1.71 4.11 -8.16
CA GLY A 61 -0.68 3.55 -9.00
C GLY A 61 0.37 2.83 -8.16
N ILE A 62 0.86 1.70 -8.67
CA ILE A 62 1.90 0.90 -8.02
C ILE A 62 3.01 0.67 -9.02
N TYR A 63 4.22 1.12 -8.67
CA TYR A 63 5.42 0.88 -9.45
C TYR A 63 6.33 -0.10 -8.72
N LEU A 64 6.85 -1.08 -9.45
CA LEU A 64 7.74 -2.12 -8.94
C LEU A 64 9.05 -2.10 -9.72
N ASP A 65 10.12 -1.73 -9.04
CA ASP A 65 11.49 -1.85 -9.54
C ASP A 65 12.13 -3.08 -8.88
N TYR A 66 12.19 -4.18 -9.64
CA TYR A 66 12.75 -5.44 -9.16
C TYR A 66 14.25 -5.36 -8.89
N GLU A 67 14.99 -4.69 -9.77
CA GLU A 67 16.46 -4.59 -9.68
C GLU A 67 16.87 -3.70 -8.50
N ALA A 68 16.19 -2.56 -8.32
CA ALA A 68 16.41 -1.68 -7.19
C ALA A 68 15.74 -2.18 -5.89
N ARG A 69 14.92 -3.24 -5.96
CA ARG A 69 14.13 -3.79 -4.84
C ARG A 69 13.20 -2.76 -4.20
N ARG A 70 12.54 -1.95 -5.02
CA ARG A 70 11.66 -0.87 -4.56
C ARG A 70 10.24 -1.06 -5.06
N VAL A 71 9.30 -0.65 -4.20
CA VAL A 71 7.89 -0.49 -4.54
C VAL A 71 7.55 0.95 -4.20
N ALA A 72 6.91 1.65 -5.13
CA ALA A 72 6.44 3.00 -4.94
C ALA A 72 4.94 3.10 -5.22
N PHE A 73 4.26 3.90 -4.41
CA PHE A 73 2.83 4.17 -4.48
C PHE A 73 2.61 5.63 -4.84
N PHE A 74 1.64 5.89 -5.70
CA PHE A 74 1.29 7.24 -6.13
C PHE A 74 -0.22 7.40 -6.34
N ASP A 75 -0.73 8.61 -6.17
CA ASP A 75 -2.05 8.96 -6.68
C ASP A 75 -1.95 9.02 -8.20
N SER A 76 -2.64 8.11 -8.90
CA SER A 76 -2.47 7.99 -10.34
C SER A 76 -3.10 9.14 -11.13
N LYS A 77 -3.96 9.95 -10.52
CA LYS A 77 -4.57 11.10 -11.21
C LYS A 77 -3.66 12.33 -11.18
N GLU A 78 -3.04 12.56 -10.03
CA GLU A 78 -2.21 13.75 -9.79
C GLU A 78 -0.70 13.44 -9.92
N GLU A 79 -0.34 12.17 -10.16
CA GLU A 79 1.05 11.66 -10.16
C GLU A 79 1.84 12.03 -8.88
N VAL A 80 1.12 12.21 -7.77
CA VAL A 80 1.70 12.61 -6.49
C VAL A 80 2.22 11.37 -5.75
N PRO A 81 3.50 11.35 -5.32
CA PRO A 81 4.03 10.26 -4.50
C PRO A 81 3.27 10.12 -3.18
N ILE A 82 2.92 8.89 -2.84
CA ILE A 82 2.25 8.52 -1.58
C ILE A 82 3.26 7.92 -0.60
N PHE A 83 4.00 6.90 -1.02
CA PHE A 83 4.98 6.17 -0.21
C PHE A 83 5.92 5.36 -1.11
#